data_AF-A0A1Q4V3I2-F1
#
_entry.id   AF-A0A1Q4V3I2-F1
#
_cell.length_a   1.000
_cell.length_b   1.000
_cell.length_c   1.000
_cell.angle_alpha   90.00
_cell.angle_beta   90.00
_cell.angle_gamma   90.00
#
_symmetry.space_group_name_H-M   'P 1'
#
loop_
_entity.id
_entity.type
_entity.pdbx_description
1 polymer ?
#
loop_
_entity_poly.entity_id
_entity_poly.type
_entity_poly.pdbx_seq_one_letter_code
_entity_poly.pdbx_strand_id
1 'polypeptide(L)'
;MPENTVTTPLAPMELGDVVDAFAYIRALQSGEIDTAGAVANDTGPEMRRLLLDVAARIFIPITAVDDCDGEPCAHSFLAAALGRLLLEVLCHADGACLAFPPGIAQTIIRFTDNILTEDHGDVADVLRQLEAAGMKQAVEADPVHRTTA
;
A
#
# COMPACT_ATOMS: atom_id res chain seq x y z
N MET A 1 -8.39 28.94 1.67
CA MET A 1 -7.85 27.77 2.39
C MET A 1 -8.31 26.55 1.63
N PRO A 2 -7.42 25.72 1.06
CA PRO A 2 -7.88 24.50 0.41
C PRO A 2 -8.40 23.59 1.51
N GLU A 3 -9.63 23.13 1.36
CA GLU A 3 -10.22 22.14 2.25
C GLU A 3 -9.34 20.88 2.13
N ASN A 4 -8.69 20.49 3.24
CA ASN A 4 -8.09 19.17 3.34
C ASN A 4 -9.24 18.19 3.17
N THR A 5 -9.39 17.64 1.97
CA THR A 5 -10.31 16.53 1.71
C THR A 5 -9.92 15.41 2.64
N VAL A 6 -10.69 15.29 3.73
CA VAL A 6 -10.68 14.12 4.60
C VAL A 6 -10.83 12.92 3.67
N THR A 7 -9.75 12.17 3.51
CA THR A 7 -9.74 11.01 2.64
C THR A 7 -10.69 10.03 3.29
N THR A 8 -11.82 9.73 2.66
CA THR A 8 -12.76 8.74 3.17
C THR A 8 -11.97 7.47 3.49
N PRO A 9 -12.06 6.92 4.70
CA PRO A 9 -11.32 5.72 5.07
C PRO A 9 -11.63 4.62 4.06
N LEU A 10 -10.58 4.00 3.51
CA LEU A 10 -10.72 2.87 2.60
C LEU A 10 -11.45 1.74 3.34
N ALA A 11 -12.38 1.08 2.65
CA ALA A 11 -12.99 -0.13 3.17
C ALA A 11 -11.87 -1.14 3.52
N PRO A 12 -11.94 -1.88 4.64
CA PRO A 12 -10.94 -2.89 4.96
C PRO A 12 -10.77 -3.91 3.82
N MET A 13 -9.55 -4.38 3.60
CA MET A 13 -9.31 -5.48 2.66
C MET A 13 -9.76 -6.80 3.27
N GLU A 14 -10.22 -7.73 2.45
CA GLU A 14 -10.44 -9.11 2.86
C GLU A 14 -9.11 -9.78 3.21
N LEU A 15 -9.13 -10.77 4.11
CA LEU A 15 -7.91 -11.47 4.55
C LEU A 15 -7.17 -12.12 3.37
N GLY A 16 -7.91 -12.77 2.46
CA GLY A 16 -7.34 -13.36 1.25
C GLY A 16 -6.68 -12.33 0.33
N ASP A 17 -7.33 -11.17 0.16
CA ASP A 17 -6.83 -10.07 -0.65
C ASP A 17 -5.49 -9.51 -0.13
N VAL A 18 -5.33 -9.42 1.21
CA VAL A 18 -4.06 -9.01 1.83
C VAL A 18 -2.98 -10.05 1.56
N VAL A 19 -3.27 -11.34 1.78
CA VAL A 19 -2.31 -12.44 1.58
C VAL A 19 -1.83 -12.48 0.13
N ASP A 20 -2.75 -12.45 -0.83
CA ASP A 20 -2.42 -12.54 -2.25
C ASP A 20 -1.58 -11.35 -2.73
N ALA A 21 -1.95 -10.13 -2.32
CA ALA A 21 -1.22 -8.93 -2.69
C ALA A 21 0.22 -8.95 -2.13
N PHE A 22 0.39 -9.29 -0.85
CA PHE A 22 1.72 -9.32 -0.23
C PHE A 22 2.56 -10.52 -0.69
N ALA A 23 1.95 -11.66 -0.98
CA ALA A 23 2.64 -12.79 -1.61
C ALA A 23 3.24 -12.39 -2.96
N TYR A 24 2.45 -11.68 -3.79
CA TYR A 24 2.92 -11.17 -5.08
C TYR A 24 4.05 -10.14 -4.94
N ILE A 25 3.88 -9.15 -4.06
CA ILE A 25 4.89 -8.10 -3.81
C ILE A 25 6.21 -8.72 -3.32
N ARG A 26 6.14 -9.68 -2.39
CA ARG A 26 7.33 -10.34 -1.83
C ARG A 26 8.03 -11.22 -2.85
N ALA A 27 7.29 -11.97 -3.66
CA ALA A 27 7.88 -12.76 -4.74
C ALA A 27 8.65 -11.88 -5.74
N LEU A 28 8.13 -10.70 -6.08
CA LEU A 28 8.87 -9.75 -6.91
C LEU A 28 10.07 -9.13 -6.17
N GLN A 29 9.95 -8.87 -4.87
CA GLN A 29 11.04 -8.36 -4.05
C GLN A 29 12.21 -9.35 -3.95
N SER A 30 11.94 -10.65 -3.83
CA SER A 30 12.97 -11.71 -3.78
C SER A 30 13.46 -12.17 -5.16
N GLY A 31 12.87 -11.68 -6.25
CA GLY A 31 13.20 -12.09 -7.62
C GLY A 31 12.61 -13.45 -8.01
N GLU A 32 11.67 -13.99 -7.25
CA GLU A 32 10.95 -15.23 -7.53
C GLU A 32 9.83 -15.02 -8.58
N ILE A 33 10.24 -14.87 -9.84
CA ILE A 33 9.32 -14.55 -10.94
C ILE A 33 8.26 -15.64 -11.16
N ASP A 34 8.62 -16.92 -10.99
CA ASP A 34 7.68 -18.03 -11.14
C ASP A 34 6.59 -18.01 -10.04
N THR A 35 6.99 -17.73 -8.80
CA THR A 35 6.07 -17.56 -7.66
C THR A 35 5.14 -16.38 -7.91
N ALA A 36 5.68 -15.23 -8.33
CA ALA A 36 4.88 -14.05 -8.66
C ALA A 36 3.88 -14.35 -9.81
N GLY A 37 4.31 -15.11 -10.82
CA GLY A 37 3.46 -15.55 -11.92
C GLY A 37 2.32 -16.44 -11.47
N ALA A 38 2.58 -17.40 -10.56
CA ALA A 38 1.54 -18.26 -10.01
C ALA A 38 0.48 -17.46 -9.23
N VAL A 39 0.91 -16.58 -8.32
CA VAL A 39 -0.01 -15.74 -7.53
C VAL A 39 -0.83 -14.82 -8.45
N ALA A 40 -0.21 -14.18 -9.44
CA ALA A 40 -0.94 -13.34 -10.39
C ALA A 40 -1.97 -14.13 -11.22
N ASN A 41 -1.68 -15.38 -11.58
CA ASN A 41 -2.63 -16.22 -12.29
C ASN A 41 -3.81 -16.64 -11.41
N ASP A 42 -3.55 -16.97 -10.14
CA ASP A 42 -4.58 -17.38 -9.18
C ASP A 42 -5.52 -16.22 -8.81
N THR A 43 -4.96 -15.03 -8.56
CA THR A 43 -5.73 -13.80 -8.28
C THR A 43 -6.39 -13.22 -9.54
N GLY A 44 -5.78 -13.45 -10.71
CA GLY A 44 -6.30 -13.03 -12.01
C GLY A 44 -6.42 -11.50 -12.17
N PRO A 45 -7.54 -10.99 -12.76
CA PRO A 45 -7.67 -9.58 -13.11
C PRO A 45 -7.71 -8.64 -11.89
N GLU A 46 -8.06 -9.16 -10.72
CA GLU A 46 -8.16 -8.39 -9.48
C GLU A 46 -6.80 -7.93 -8.95
N MET A 47 -5.69 -8.58 -9.37
CA MET A 47 -4.35 -8.28 -8.86
C MET A 47 -4.00 -6.78 -8.97
N ARG A 48 -4.40 -6.13 -10.07
CA ARG A 48 -4.19 -4.68 -10.22
C ARG A 48 -4.92 -3.89 -9.13
N ARG A 49 -6.19 -4.20 -8.87
CA ARG A 49 -7.00 -3.54 -7.84
C ARG A 49 -6.37 -3.75 -6.47
N LEU A 50 -5.98 -4.99 -6.14
CA LEU A 50 -5.37 -5.30 -4.85
C LEU A 50 -4.08 -4.52 -4.61
N LEU A 51 -3.22 -4.41 -5.61
CA LEU A 51 -1.97 -3.65 -5.49
C LEU A 51 -2.20 -2.14 -5.37
N LEU A 52 -3.21 -1.58 -6.04
CA LEU A 52 -3.61 -0.18 -5.84
C LEU A 52 -4.17 0.04 -4.44
N ASP A 53 -4.94 -0.91 -3.92
CA ASP A 53 -5.46 -0.91 -2.56
C ASP A 53 -4.31 -0.91 -1.53
N VAL A 54 -3.29 -1.75 -1.73
CA VAL A 54 -2.07 -1.77 -0.89
C VAL A 54 -1.30 -0.46 -1.03
N ALA A 55 -1.09 0.05 -2.24
CA ALA A 55 -0.39 1.31 -2.48
C ALA A 55 -1.07 2.48 -1.75
N ALA A 56 -2.41 2.56 -1.80
CA ALA A 56 -3.16 3.60 -1.10
C ALA A 56 -3.02 3.48 0.43
N ARG A 57 -3.05 2.25 0.97
CA ARG A 57 -2.88 1.96 2.40
C ARG A 57 -1.47 2.18 2.91
N ILE A 58 -0.47 2.29 2.04
CA ILE A 58 0.90 2.64 2.41
C ILE A 58 1.16 4.13 2.18
N PHE A 59 0.94 4.63 0.95
CA PHE A 59 1.38 5.97 0.57
C PHE A 59 0.62 7.06 1.33
N ILE A 60 -0.70 6.91 1.50
CA ILE A 60 -1.52 7.94 2.13
C ILE A 60 -1.14 8.13 3.60
N PRO A 61 -1.15 7.10 4.47
CA PRO A 61 -0.81 7.31 5.88
C PRO A 61 0.66 7.68 6.10
N ILE A 62 1.61 7.14 5.32
CA ILE A 62 3.03 7.46 5.48
C ILE A 62 3.35 8.90 5.09
N THR A 63 2.64 9.44 4.09
CA THR A 63 2.86 10.81 3.63
C THR A 63 1.93 11.84 4.27
N ALA A 64 0.86 11.37 4.93
CA ALA A 64 0.08 12.19 5.83
C ALA A 64 0.93 12.46 7.07
N VAL A 65 1.71 13.56 7.04
CA VAL A 65 2.43 14.05 8.20
C VAL A 65 1.40 14.34 9.30
N ASP A 66 1.38 13.48 10.32
CA ASP A 66 0.69 13.73 11.57
C ASP A 66 1.72 14.42 12.48
N ASP A 67 1.80 15.75 12.38
CA ASP A 67 2.54 16.53 13.37
C ASP A 67 1.73 16.44 14.67
N CYS A 68 1.93 15.38 15.46
CA CYS A 68 1.22 15.17 16.72
C CYS A 68 1.36 16.35 17.72
N ASP A 69 2.25 17.32 17.44
CA ASP A 69 2.47 18.53 18.25
C ASP A 69 2.64 19.86 17.45
N GLY A 70 2.36 19.92 16.13
CA GLY A 70 2.69 21.10 15.29
C GLY A 70 1.57 21.58 14.37
N GLU A 71 1.39 22.90 14.24
CA GLU A 71 0.48 23.49 13.25
C GLU A 71 0.84 23.00 11.83
N PRO A 72 -0.13 22.65 10.97
CA PRO A 72 0.13 22.22 9.60
C PRO A 72 1.05 23.19 8.86
N CYS A 73 2.21 22.73 8.39
CA CYS A 73 3.16 23.56 7.66
C CYS A 73 3.24 23.18 6.18
N ALA A 74 3.85 24.04 5.36
CA ALA A 74 3.96 23.82 3.91
C ALA A 74 4.60 22.46 3.54
N HIS A 75 5.51 21.94 4.37
CA HIS A 75 6.13 20.63 4.18
C HIS A 75 5.12 19.49 4.42
N SER A 76 4.29 19.58 5.45
CA SER A 76 3.23 18.62 5.77
C SER A 76 2.19 18.54 4.64
N PHE A 77 1.82 19.69 4.06
CA PHE A 77 0.95 19.73 2.87
C PHE A 77 1.61 19.13 1.62
N LEU A 78 2.92 19.39 1.41
CA LEU A 78 3.67 18.85 0.28
C LEU A 78 3.80 17.33 0.35
N ALA A 79 4.11 16.78 1.53
CA ALA A 79 4.20 15.34 1.75
C ALA A 79 2.84 14.68 1.46
N ALA A 80 1.75 15.17 2.06
CA ALA A 80 0.43 14.60 1.81
C ALA A 80 0.00 14.71 0.33
N ALA A 81 0.37 15.80 -0.35
CA ALA A 81 0.16 15.95 -1.78
C ALA A 81 0.99 14.94 -2.61
N LEU A 82 2.22 14.63 -2.18
CA LEU A 82 3.08 13.65 -2.82
C LEU A 82 2.46 12.24 -2.77
N GLY A 83 1.96 11.78 -1.62
CA GLY A 83 1.32 10.46 -1.53
C GLY A 83 0.08 10.34 -2.41
N ARG A 84 -0.76 11.39 -2.45
CA ARG A 84 -1.91 11.45 -3.35
C ARG A 84 -1.49 11.44 -4.82
N LEU A 85 -0.46 12.21 -5.19
CA LEU A 85 0.05 12.25 -6.55
C LEU A 85 0.63 10.90 -7.00
N LEU A 86 1.40 10.23 -6.13
CA LEU A 86 1.93 8.90 -6.41
C LEU A 86 0.80 7.89 -6.68
N LEU A 87 -0.24 7.91 -5.85
CA LEU A 87 -1.40 7.04 -6.05
C LEU A 87 -2.16 7.39 -7.35
N GLU A 88 -2.37 8.68 -7.62
CA GLU A 88 -3.04 9.16 -8.83
C GLU A 88 -2.31 8.69 -10.11
N VAL A 89 -0.98 8.75 -10.10
CA VAL A 89 -0.14 8.24 -11.20
C VAL A 89 -0.36 6.74 -11.39
N LEU A 90 -0.36 5.93 -10.33
CA LEU A 90 -0.59 4.49 -10.44
C LEU A 90 -2.00 4.15 -10.95
N CYS A 91 -3.01 4.91 -10.53
CA CYS A 91 -4.40 4.71 -10.93
C CYS A 91 -4.64 4.99 -12.42
N HIS A 92 -4.01 6.03 -12.97
CA HIS A 92 -4.35 6.60 -14.29
C HIS A 92 -3.26 6.50 -15.35
N ALA A 93 -2.09 5.92 -15.06
CA ALA A 93 -1.02 5.76 -16.05
C ALA A 93 -1.29 4.61 -17.04
N ASP A 94 -2.50 4.55 -17.60
CA ASP A 94 -2.89 3.57 -18.61
C ASP A 94 -1.93 3.59 -19.80
N GLY A 95 -1.36 2.43 -20.12
CA GLY A 95 -0.37 2.28 -21.19
C GLY A 95 1.08 2.65 -20.83
N ALA A 96 1.35 3.17 -19.63
CA ALA A 96 2.71 3.37 -19.13
C ALA A 96 3.21 2.16 -18.32
N CYS A 97 4.54 1.99 -18.22
CA CYS A 97 5.18 0.89 -17.48
C CYS A 97 4.89 0.83 -15.96
N LEU A 98 4.00 1.66 -15.41
CA LEU A 98 3.71 1.70 -13.97
C LEU A 98 2.30 1.22 -13.61
N ALA A 99 1.36 1.20 -14.56
CA ALA A 99 -0.04 0.85 -14.29
C ALA A 99 -0.37 -0.66 -14.47
N PHE A 100 0.64 -1.50 -14.65
CA PHE A 100 0.52 -2.96 -14.69
C PHE A 100 1.02 -3.58 -13.36
N PRO A 101 0.55 -4.77 -12.95
CA PRO A 101 0.78 -5.29 -11.59
C PRO A 101 2.27 -5.33 -11.14
N PRO A 102 3.22 -5.82 -11.94
CA PRO A 102 4.64 -5.70 -11.61
C PRO A 102 5.12 -4.26 -11.40
N GLY A 103 4.65 -3.30 -12.19
CA GLY A 103 5.01 -1.88 -12.06
C GLY A 103 4.51 -1.27 -10.76
N ILE A 104 3.27 -1.59 -10.37
CA ILE A 104 2.68 -1.14 -9.09
C ILE A 104 3.46 -1.76 -7.92
N ALA A 105 3.67 -3.08 -7.95
CA ALA A 105 4.42 -3.78 -6.90
C ALA A 105 5.86 -3.26 -6.77
N GLN A 106 6.57 -3.04 -7.88
CA GLN A 106 7.90 -2.44 -7.86
C GLN A 106 7.90 -1.02 -7.29
N THR A 107 6.85 -0.24 -7.54
CA THR A 107 6.71 1.09 -6.96
C THR A 107 6.52 1.01 -5.45
N ILE A 108 5.70 0.08 -4.96
CA ILE A 108 5.55 -0.18 -3.52
C ILE A 108 6.89 -0.59 -2.90
N ILE A 109 7.59 -1.56 -3.49
CA ILE A 109 8.90 -2.04 -3.00
C ILE A 109 9.90 -0.89 -2.92
N ARG A 110 10.01 -0.07 -3.98
CA ARG A 110 10.93 1.08 -4.00
C ARG A 110 10.52 2.16 -3.00
N PHE A 111 9.23 2.41 -2.84
CA PHE A 111 8.76 3.35 -1.82
C PHE A 111 9.12 2.85 -0.42
N THR A 112 8.87 1.57 -0.12
CA THR A 112 9.26 0.95 1.16
C THR A 112 10.76 1.06 1.39
N ASP A 113 11.59 0.72 0.41
CA ASP A 113 13.04 0.84 0.49
C ASP A 113 13.50 2.28 0.74
N ASN A 114 13.03 3.24 -0.07
CA ASN A 114 13.55 4.61 -0.03
C ASN A 114 12.99 5.46 1.12
N ILE A 115 11.80 5.13 1.63
CA ILE A 115 11.07 5.98 2.59
C ILE A 115 10.90 5.30 3.95
N LEU A 116 10.72 3.97 3.98
CA LEU A 116 10.39 3.24 5.21
C LEU A 116 11.56 2.45 5.79
N THR A 117 12.68 2.35 5.08
CA THR A 117 13.91 1.76 5.62
C THR A 117 14.91 2.86 5.95
N GLU A 118 14.91 3.31 7.21
CA GLU A 118 16.02 4.13 7.72
C GLU A 118 17.25 3.23 7.93
N ASP A 119 18.45 3.76 7.68
CA ASP A 119 19.74 3.07 7.91
C ASP A 119 19.85 1.64 7.34
N HIS A 120 19.34 1.41 6.12
CA HIS A 120 19.40 0.12 5.41
C HIS A 120 18.61 -1.02 6.07
N GLY A 121 17.50 -0.72 6.73
CA GLY A 121 16.56 -1.75 7.17
C GLY A 121 16.16 -2.71 6.04
N ASP A 122 15.92 -3.99 6.37
CA ASP A 122 15.53 -4.98 5.37
C ASP A 122 14.10 -4.68 4.85
N VAL A 123 14.00 -4.37 3.56
CA VAL A 123 12.73 -4.16 2.86
C VAL A 123 11.77 -5.35 3.08
N ALA A 124 12.29 -6.57 3.13
CA ALA A 124 11.47 -7.75 3.36
C ALA A 124 10.83 -7.75 4.76
N ASP A 125 11.55 -7.27 5.78
CA ASP A 125 11.02 -7.16 7.14
C ASP A 125 9.92 -6.10 7.22
N VAL A 126 10.12 -4.94 6.58
CA VAL A 126 9.10 -3.88 6.55
C VAL A 126 7.86 -4.33 5.79
N LEU A 127 8.01 -5.02 4.65
CA LEU A 127 6.89 -5.58 3.91
C LEU A 127 6.09 -6.59 4.75
N ARG A 128 6.75 -7.44 5.56
CA ARG A 128 6.06 -8.36 6.49
C ARG A 128 5.31 -7.62 7.61
N GLN A 129 5.85 -6.51 8.09
CA GLN A 129 5.16 -5.68 9.10
C GLN A 129 3.92 -5.01 8.51
N LEU A 130 4.02 -4.50 7.28
CA LEU A 130 2.88 -3.93 6.55
C LEU A 130 1.82 -4.99 6.27
N GLU A 131 2.21 -6.22 5.90
CA GLU A 131 1.32 -7.37 5.75
C GLU A 131 0.60 -7.66 7.08
N ALA A 132 1.34 -7.78 8.18
CA ALA A 132 0.77 -8.04 9.51
C ALA A 132 -0.21 -6.95 9.95
N ALA A 133 0.09 -5.68 9.66
CA ALA A 133 -0.81 -4.56 9.93
C ALA A 133 -2.10 -4.65 9.10
N GLY A 134 -1.98 -4.97 7.81
CA GLY A 134 -3.14 -5.20 6.93
C GLY A 134 -4.00 -6.37 7.39
N MET A 135 -3.37 -7.48 7.79
CA MET A 135 -4.05 -8.65 8.34
C MET A 135 -4.82 -8.31 9.62
N LYS A 136 -4.20 -7.56 10.54
CA LYS A 136 -4.86 -7.09 11.76
C LYS A 136 -6.10 -6.25 11.44
N GLN A 137 -5.98 -5.30 10.52
CA GLN A 137 -7.11 -4.46 10.09
C GLN A 137 -8.24 -5.28 9.45
N ALA A 138 -7.90 -6.28 8.65
CA ALA A 138 -8.88 -7.18 8.03
C ALA A 138 -9.63 -8.02 9.09
N VAL A 139 -8.93 -8.55 10.09
CA VAL A 139 -9.57 -9.28 11.22
C VAL A 139 -10.48 -8.37 12.05
N GLU A 140 -10.04 -7.16 12.37
CA GLU A 140 -10.84 -6.20 13.15
C GLU A 140 -12.09 -5.70 12.42
N ALA A 141 -12.07 -5.77 11.08
CA ALA A 141 -13.19 -5.42 10.23
C ALA A 141 -14.24 -6.52 10.12
N ASP A 142 -13.87 -7.79 10.38
CA ASP A 142 -14.78 -8.93 10.29
C ASP A 142 -15.91 -8.78 11.32
N PRO A 143 -17.19 -8.73 10.88
CA PRO A 143 -18.34 -8.59 11.76
C PRO A 143 -18.45 -9.69 12.83
N VAL A 144 -17.85 -10.87 12.62
CA VAL A 144 -17.83 -11.94 13.64
C VAL A 144 -17.06 -11.51 14.91
N HIS A 145 -16.02 -10.68 14.78
CA HIS A 145 -15.24 -10.17 15.92
C HIS A 145 -15.83 -8.92 16.58
N ARG A 146 -16.71 -8.17 15.88
CA ARG A 146 -17.38 -6.99 16.47
C ARG A 146 -18.49 -7.33 17.46
N THR A 147 -18.97 -8.58 17.48
CA THR A 147 -20.11 -8.99 18.31
C THR A 147 -19.69 -9.50 19.70
N THR A 148 -18.38 -9.56 19.98
CA THR A 148 -17.82 -10.09 21.25
C THR A 148 -17.08 -9.04 22.10
N ALA A 149 -17.15 -7.76 21.73
CA ALA A 149 -16.54 -6.64 22.46
C ALA A 149 -17.58 -5.82 23.26
#